data_AF-A0A2M8HNT1-F1
#
_entry.id   AF-A0A2M8HNT1-F1
#
_cell.length_a   1.000
_cell.length_b   1.000
_cell.length_c   1.000
_cell.angle_alpha   90.00
_cell.angle_beta   90.00
_cell.angle_gamma   90.00
#
_symmetry.space_group_name_H-M   'P 1'
#
loop_
_entity.id
_entity.type
_entity.pdbx_description
1 polymer ?
#
loop_
_entity_poly.entity_id
_entity_poly.type
_entity_poly.pdbx_seq_one_letter_code
_entity_poly.pdbx_strand_id
1 'polypeptide(L)'
;MQRFCLYLIIFSSFLLNCATYWENRRKDAQDIFHVGVETPVYGAGFRIGPLPLGLYFAGGESELGKKDLGSGIGLRGGEFGSYHSQALVYGFLGGEDFYSGEPLRTEEGKVIIDKHGIGLTSNERANLKSYKMKYFSYFDDPISERKKRKKAEFRKKFIEELIQDGLSPELQAYIPEEDKKPFGYPSQFLWQVDLFLGIYGGARAGFNLAECADFLVGFTTLDMLDDDIASDDTSAE
;
A
#
# COMPACT_ATOMS: atom_id res chain seq x y z
N MET A 1 -30.02 -21.37 -33.56
CA MET A 1 -29.04 -21.93 -32.60
C MET A 1 -27.83 -21.01 -32.41
N GLN A 2 -27.13 -20.59 -33.47
CA GLN A 2 -25.93 -19.73 -33.39
C GLN A 2 -26.13 -18.37 -32.71
N ARG A 3 -27.26 -17.68 -32.94
CA ARG A 3 -27.60 -16.42 -32.24
C ARG A 3 -27.87 -16.60 -30.75
N PHE A 4 -28.42 -17.75 -30.35
CA PHE A 4 -28.70 -18.06 -28.96
C PHE A 4 -27.40 -18.32 -28.18
N CYS A 5 -26.43 -19.03 -28.78
CA CYS A 5 -25.09 -19.18 -28.22
C CYS A 5 -24.35 -17.83 -28.09
N LEU A 6 -24.48 -16.92 -29.06
CA LEU A 6 -23.86 -15.59 -28.97
C LEU A 6 -24.42 -14.79 -27.79
N TYR A 7 -25.74 -14.79 -27.58
CA TYR A 7 -26.35 -14.13 -26.41
C TYR A 7 -25.95 -14.80 -25.10
N LEU A 8 -25.79 -16.12 -25.08
CA LEU A 8 -25.36 -16.86 -23.90
C LEU A 8 -23.89 -16.59 -23.56
N ILE A 9 -23.02 -16.43 -24.56
CA ILE A 9 -21.62 -16.04 -24.39
C ILE A 9 -21.53 -14.58 -23.90
N ILE A 10 -22.25 -13.65 -24.53
CA ILE A 10 -22.27 -12.23 -24.08
C ILE A 10 -22.81 -12.12 -22.66
N PHE A 11 -23.92 -12.82 -22.35
CA PHE A 11 -24.50 -12.84 -21.00
C PHE A 11 -23.55 -13.49 -19.97
N SER A 12 -22.85 -14.57 -20.34
CA SER A 12 -21.82 -15.19 -19.51
C SER A 12 -20.64 -14.24 -19.26
N SER A 13 -20.18 -13.50 -20.28
CA SER A 13 -19.13 -12.47 -20.13
C SER A 13 -19.58 -11.31 -19.22
N PHE A 14 -20.85 -10.91 -19.27
CA PHE A 14 -21.40 -9.92 -18.34
C PHE A 14 -21.49 -10.43 -16.90
N LEU A 15 -21.88 -11.71 -16.69
CA LEU A 15 -21.97 -12.31 -15.36
C LEU A 15 -20.59 -12.53 -14.71
N LEU A 16 -19.58 -12.92 -15.50
CA LEU A 16 -18.21 -13.06 -15.02
C LEU A 16 -17.62 -11.70 -14.62
N ASN A 17 -17.88 -10.64 -15.41
CA ASN A 17 -17.48 -9.29 -15.04
C ASN A 17 -18.20 -8.79 -13.77
N CYS A 18 -19.43 -9.22 -13.49
CA CYS A 18 -20.13 -8.79 -12.28
C CYS A 18 -19.46 -9.28 -10.98
N ALA A 19 -18.96 -10.51 -10.93
CA ALA A 19 -18.32 -11.04 -9.73
C ALA A 19 -17.03 -10.28 -9.39
N THR A 20 -16.14 -10.16 -10.38
CA THR A 20 -14.88 -9.40 -10.24
C THR A 20 -15.14 -7.91 -10.02
N TYR A 21 -16.15 -7.34 -10.69
CA TYR A 21 -16.56 -5.94 -10.47
C TYR A 21 -16.97 -5.70 -9.02
N TRP A 22 -17.89 -6.48 -8.47
CA TRP A 22 -18.34 -6.27 -7.09
C TRP A 22 -17.23 -6.50 -6.06
N GLU A 23 -16.28 -7.38 -6.36
CA GLU A 23 -15.11 -7.61 -5.52
C GLU A 23 -14.18 -6.38 -5.50
N ASN A 24 -13.80 -5.86 -6.66
CA ASN A 24 -12.97 -4.66 -6.76
C ASN A 24 -13.66 -3.46 -6.10
N ARG A 25 -14.96 -3.26 -6.35
CA ARG A 25 -15.72 -2.16 -5.72
C ARG A 25 -15.79 -2.27 -4.21
N ARG A 26 -15.80 -3.49 -3.67
CA ARG A 26 -15.69 -3.71 -2.23
C ARG A 26 -14.29 -3.38 -1.72
N LYS A 27 -13.24 -3.73 -2.47
CA LYS A 27 -11.84 -3.40 -2.17
C LYS A 27 -11.64 -1.89 -2.17
N ASP A 28 -12.02 -1.17 -3.23
CA ASP A 28 -11.99 0.30 -3.33
C ASP A 28 -12.70 0.94 -2.13
N ALA A 29 -13.93 0.47 -1.82
CA ALA A 29 -14.73 1.04 -0.74
C ALA A 29 -14.08 0.88 0.64
N GLN A 30 -13.31 -0.19 0.85
CA GLN A 30 -12.55 -0.41 2.08
C GLN A 30 -11.31 0.48 2.17
N ASP A 31 -10.75 0.90 1.03
CA ASP A 31 -9.58 1.77 0.94
C ASP A 31 -9.92 3.26 1.06
N ILE A 32 -11.19 3.64 0.85
CA ILE A 32 -11.66 5.03 1.03
C ILE A 32 -11.49 5.49 2.48
N PHE A 33 -11.83 4.66 3.46
CA PHE A 33 -11.91 5.07 4.86
C PHE A 33 -10.86 4.38 5.71
N HIS A 34 -10.23 5.15 6.57
CA HIS A 34 -9.37 4.63 7.62
C HIS A 34 -9.96 4.97 8.97
N VAL A 35 -10.10 3.99 9.85
CA VAL A 35 -10.53 4.20 11.22
C VAL A 35 -9.81 3.19 12.09
N GLY A 36 -9.14 3.66 13.13
CA GLY A 36 -8.48 2.75 14.06
C GLY A 36 -8.24 3.35 15.43
N VAL A 37 -8.05 2.46 16.38
CA VAL A 37 -7.65 2.78 17.75
C VAL A 37 -6.22 2.29 17.93
N GLU A 38 -5.34 3.17 18.38
CA GLU A 38 -3.89 2.94 18.46
C GLU A 38 -3.38 3.18 19.89
N THR A 39 -2.39 2.38 20.32
CA THR A 39 -1.72 2.47 21.63
C THR A 39 -0.23 2.09 21.50
N PRO A 40 0.69 2.78 22.21
CA PRO A 40 0.52 4.05 22.90
C PRO A 40 0.51 5.24 21.92
N VAL A 41 -0.32 6.24 22.18
CA VAL A 41 -0.44 7.47 21.38
C VAL A 41 -0.53 8.71 22.27
N TYR A 42 0.21 9.76 21.90
CA TYR A 42 0.20 11.06 22.55
C TYR A 42 0.13 12.21 21.55
N GLY A 43 -0.69 13.20 21.87
CA GLY A 43 -0.82 14.43 21.11
C GLY A 43 -1.90 14.37 20.04
N ALA A 44 -1.86 15.33 19.13
CA ALA A 44 -2.86 15.53 18.10
C ALA A 44 -2.22 16.08 16.83
N GLY A 45 -2.80 15.73 15.69
CA GLY A 45 -2.39 16.26 14.42
C GLY A 45 -3.34 15.85 13.32
N PHE A 46 -3.03 16.32 12.13
CA PHE A 46 -3.66 15.86 10.91
C PHE A 46 -2.61 15.74 9.83
N ARG A 47 -2.94 15.07 8.73
CA ARG A 47 -2.06 14.90 7.59
C ARG A 47 -2.86 15.02 6.31
N ILE A 48 -2.25 15.64 5.30
CA ILE A 48 -2.76 15.66 3.93
C ILE A 48 -1.63 15.15 3.04
N GLY A 49 -1.81 13.94 2.50
CA GLY A 49 -0.77 13.24 1.75
C GLY A 49 0.52 13.09 2.56
N PRO A 50 1.68 13.52 2.02
CA PRO A 50 2.96 13.48 2.73
C PRO A 50 3.19 14.63 3.72
N LEU A 51 2.23 15.57 3.88
CA LEU A 51 2.38 16.74 4.73
C LEU A 51 1.62 16.56 6.05
N PRO A 52 2.31 16.26 7.16
CA PRO A 52 1.69 16.26 8.48
C PRO A 52 1.66 17.67 9.07
N LEU A 53 0.75 17.90 10.00
CA LEU A 53 0.75 19.06 10.88
C LEU A 53 0.26 18.67 12.27
N GLY A 54 1.10 18.86 13.28
CA GLY A 54 0.70 18.69 14.68
C GLY A 54 1.85 18.31 15.60
N LEU A 55 1.48 17.84 16.79
CA LEU A 55 2.38 17.22 17.74
C LEU A 55 1.81 15.85 18.03
N TYR A 56 2.33 14.81 17.38
CA TYR A 56 1.76 13.47 17.46
C TYR A 56 2.87 12.43 17.56
N PHE A 57 2.74 11.56 18.53
CA PHE A 57 3.67 10.48 18.85
C PHE A 57 2.87 9.21 18.97
N ALA A 58 3.18 8.21 18.15
CA ALA A 58 2.59 6.88 18.21
C ALA A 58 3.70 5.83 18.27
N GLY A 59 3.52 4.83 19.12
CA GLY A 59 4.55 3.83 19.42
C GLY A 59 5.55 4.30 20.48
N GLY A 60 6.47 3.43 20.86
CA GLY A 60 7.37 3.69 21.98
C GLY A 60 8.59 2.76 22.00
N GLU A 61 9.28 2.75 23.13
CA GLU A 61 10.31 1.77 23.45
C GLU A 61 9.81 0.98 24.66
N SER A 62 9.55 -0.34 24.54
CA SER A 62 9.22 -1.13 25.74
C SER A 62 10.48 -1.47 26.54
N GLU A 63 11.65 -1.45 25.90
CA GLU A 63 12.97 -1.54 26.52
C GLU A 63 13.90 -0.49 25.91
N LEU A 64 14.84 0.05 26.70
CA LEU A 64 15.81 1.04 26.23
C LEU A 64 16.56 0.52 24.98
N GLY A 65 16.33 1.14 23.83
CA GLY A 65 16.94 0.74 22.55
C GLY A 65 16.19 -0.33 21.75
N LYS A 66 15.10 -0.92 22.26
CA LYS A 66 14.12 -1.66 21.44
C LYS A 66 12.96 -0.74 21.09
N LYS A 67 12.93 -0.31 19.83
CA LYS A 67 11.76 0.37 19.28
C LYS A 67 10.65 -0.64 19.13
N ASP A 68 9.61 -0.48 19.93
CA ASP A 68 8.39 -1.25 19.76
C ASP A 68 7.38 -0.43 18.98
N LEU A 69 6.87 -1.07 17.95
CA LEU A 69 5.83 -0.49 17.14
C LEU A 69 4.58 -0.36 18.00
N GLY A 70 3.94 0.81 17.96
CA GLY A 70 2.60 0.95 18.52
C GLY A 70 1.69 -0.08 17.87
N SER A 71 0.72 -0.59 18.63
CA SER A 71 -0.29 -1.51 18.12
C SER A 71 -1.57 -0.75 17.87
N GLY A 72 -2.29 -1.10 16.82
CA GLY A 72 -3.64 -0.63 16.59
C GLY A 72 -4.56 -1.72 16.11
N ILE A 73 -5.85 -1.47 16.22
CA ILE A 73 -6.90 -2.27 15.60
C ILE A 73 -7.85 -1.35 14.85
N GLY A 74 -8.25 -1.76 13.65
CA GLY A 74 -9.19 -0.98 12.85
C GLY A 74 -9.12 -1.31 11.37
N LEU A 75 -9.79 -0.49 10.58
CA LEU A 75 -9.74 -0.49 9.13
C LEU A 75 -8.62 0.45 8.67
N ARG A 76 -7.54 -0.08 8.10
CA ARG A 76 -6.44 0.72 7.56
C ARG A 76 -5.75 -0.02 6.41
N GLY A 77 -5.54 0.65 5.28
CA GLY A 77 -4.96 0.00 4.10
C GLY A 77 -5.86 -1.10 3.52
N GLY A 78 -7.19 -0.90 3.53
CA GLY A 78 -8.14 -1.81 2.90
C GLY A 78 -8.45 -3.08 3.68
N GLU A 79 -7.86 -3.25 4.86
CA GLU A 79 -8.06 -4.43 5.70
C GLU A 79 -8.48 -4.03 7.11
N PHE A 80 -9.44 -4.77 7.65
CA PHE A 80 -9.83 -4.67 9.04
C PHE A 80 -9.04 -5.68 9.86
N GLY A 81 -8.26 -5.21 10.81
CA GLY A 81 -7.43 -6.09 11.62
C GLY A 81 -6.54 -5.37 12.62
N SER A 82 -5.66 -6.12 13.25
CA SER A 82 -4.54 -5.57 14.00
C SER A 82 -3.47 -5.07 13.04
N TYR A 83 -2.78 -4.01 13.43
CA TYR A 83 -1.67 -3.46 12.67
C TYR A 83 -0.66 -2.83 13.61
N HIS A 84 0.52 -2.53 13.06
CA HIS A 84 1.59 -1.87 13.78
C HIS A 84 1.88 -0.50 13.17
N SER A 85 2.00 0.51 14.03
CA SER A 85 2.07 1.91 13.64
C SER A 85 3.04 2.63 14.59
N GLN A 86 4.06 3.26 14.03
CA GLN A 86 4.95 4.16 14.77
C GLN A 86 5.04 5.47 14.01
N ALA A 87 4.78 6.57 14.72
CA ALA A 87 4.81 7.89 14.12
C ALA A 87 5.45 8.89 15.08
N LEU A 88 6.22 9.79 14.51
CA LEU A 88 6.72 10.97 15.17
C LEU A 88 6.40 12.15 14.27
N VAL A 89 5.60 13.09 14.77
CA VAL A 89 5.23 14.33 14.10
C VAL A 89 5.52 15.49 15.04
N TYR A 90 6.38 16.39 14.60
CA TYR A 90 6.68 17.65 15.28
C TYR A 90 6.52 18.82 14.33
N GLY A 91 5.41 19.55 14.47
CA GLY A 91 4.97 20.52 13.48
C GLY A 91 4.70 19.81 12.16
N PHE A 92 5.56 20.04 11.18
CA PHE A 92 5.51 19.38 9.87
C PHE A 92 6.59 18.30 9.67
N LEU A 93 7.50 18.13 10.62
CA LEU A 93 8.65 17.21 10.51
C LEU A 93 8.36 15.84 11.14
N GLY A 94 9.17 14.85 10.77
CA GLY A 94 9.27 13.56 11.45
C GLY A 94 9.18 12.36 10.51
N GLY A 95 8.49 11.30 10.90
CA GLY A 95 8.29 10.12 10.06
C GLY A 95 7.20 9.19 10.57
N GLU A 96 6.86 8.21 9.75
CA GLU A 96 5.87 7.19 10.08
C GLU A 96 6.24 5.84 9.45
N ASP A 97 6.12 4.80 10.25
CA ASP A 97 6.25 3.40 9.89
C ASP A 97 4.87 2.75 10.12
N PHE A 98 4.35 2.06 9.10
CA PHE A 98 3.07 1.36 9.14
C PHE A 98 3.23 -0.05 8.55
N TYR A 99 2.77 -1.04 9.31
CA TYR A 99 2.72 -2.45 8.92
C TYR A 99 1.30 -2.95 9.07
N SER A 100 0.70 -3.36 7.95
CA SER A 100 -0.62 -3.95 7.92
C SER A 100 -0.51 -5.41 8.36
N GLY A 101 -1.03 -5.76 9.53
CA GLY A 101 -0.97 -7.12 10.08
C GLY A 101 0.31 -7.45 10.86
N GLU A 102 0.44 -8.73 11.23
CA GLU A 102 1.61 -9.25 11.94
C GLU A 102 2.75 -9.60 10.98
N PRO A 103 3.98 -9.15 11.25
CA PRO A 103 5.12 -9.48 10.41
C PRO A 103 5.50 -10.96 10.51
N LEU A 104 5.75 -11.59 9.37
CA LEU A 104 6.28 -12.94 9.27
C LEU A 104 7.65 -13.02 9.94
N ARG A 105 7.86 -14.09 10.69
CA ARG A 105 9.11 -14.37 11.37
C ARG A 105 9.73 -15.65 10.81
N THR A 106 11.04 -15.62 10.59
CA THR A 106 11.84 -16.82 10.29
C THR A 106 11.78 -17.78 11.50
N GLU A 107 12.14 -19.04 11.31
CA GLU A 107 12.28 -20.04 12.39
C GLU A 107 13.18 -19.55 13.55
N GLU A 108 14.13 -18.65 13.26
CA GLU A 108 15.00 -17.97 14.23
C GLU A 108 14.34 -16.79 14.99
N GLY A 109 13.06 -16.50 14.72
CA GLY A 109 12.31 -15.41 15.32
C GLY A 109 12.57 -14.01 14.75
N LYS A 110 13.38 -13.89 13.68
CA LYS A 110 13.66 -12.61 13.01
C LYS A 110 12.54 -12.23 12.04
N VAL A 111 12.17 -10.95 12.00
CA VAL A 111 11.18 -10.44 11.04
C VAL A 111 11.75 -10.44 9.62
N ILE A 112 10.99 -10.99 8.67
CA ILE A 112 11.32 -10.92 7.24
C ILE A 112 11.05 -9.49 6.76
N ILE A 113 12.06 -8.83 6.21
CA ILE A 113 12.00 -7.42 5.79
C ILE A 113 12.21 -7.27 4.29
N ASP A 114 11.53 -6.29 3.69
CA ASP A 114 11.73 -5.88 2.31
C ASP A 114 12.99 -5.01 2.13
N LYS A 115 13.26 -4.61 0.88
CA LYS A 115 14.38 -3.72 0.50
C LYS A 115 14.38 -2.35 1.20
N HIS A 116 13.23 -1.93 1.73
CA HIS A 116 13.01 -0.67 2.44
C HIS A 116 13.00 -0.85 3.96
N GLY A 117 13.25 -2.07 4.45
CA GLY A 117 13.24 -2.41 5.87
C GLY A 117 11.83 -2.56 6.44
N ILE A 118 10.83 -2.85 5.60
CA ILE A 118 9.44 -3.02 5.99
C ILE A 118 9.16 -4.51 6.25
N GLY A 119 8.54 -4.85 7.39
CA GLY A 119 8.16 -6.23 7.69
C GLY A 119 7.13 -6.78 6.70
N LEU A 120 7.40 -7.96 6.13
CA LEU A 120 6.48 -8.65 5.25
C LEU A 120 5.46 -9.46 6.06
N THR A 121 4.24 -9.52 5.57
CA THR A 121 3.12 -10.31 6.07
C THR A 121 2.75 -11.39 5.06
N SER A 122 1.85 -12.30 5.43
CA SER A 122 1.37 -13.36 4.53
C SER A 122 0.54 -12.83 3.36
N ASN A 123 0.04 -11.61 3.43
CA ASN A 123 -0.84 -11.03 2.43
C ASN A 123 -0.09 -10.00 1.57
N GLU A 124 -0.06 -10.21 0.26
CA GLU A 124 0.64 -9.32 -0.67
C GLU A 124 0.03 -7.92 -0.75
N ARG A 125 -1.31 -7.79 -0.67
CA ARG A 125 -2.00 -6.50 -0.65
C ARG A 125 -1.63 -5.71 0.61
N ALA A 126 -1.56 -6.37 1.76
CA ALA A 126 -1.08 -5.78 3.01
C ALA A 126 0.39 -5.33 2.92
N ASN A 127 1.25 -6.08 2.22
CA ASN A 127 2.65 -5.73 1.99
C ASN A 127 2.82 -4.52 1.06
N LEU A 128 1.94 -4.40 0.06
CA LEU A 128 1.91 -3.24 -0.82
C LEU A 128 1.53 -1.97 -0.07
N LYS A 129 0.57 -2.08 0.87
CA LYS A 129 0.04 -0.95 1.64
C LYS A 129 0.86 -0.60 2.88
N SER A 130 1.74 -1.50 3.32
CA SER A 130 2.72 -1.24 4.37
C SER A 130 3.82 -0.29 3.89
N TYR A 131 4.19 0.68 4.71
CA TYR A 131 5.09 1.75 4.31
C TYR A 131 6.01 2.22 5.43
N LYS A 132 7.09 2.87 5.03
CA LYS A 132 8.05 3.54 5.90
C LYS A 132 8.45 4.86 5.27
N MET A 133 8.17 5.96 5.95
CA MET A 133 8.42 7.28 5.40
C MET A 133 9.03 8.25 6.39
N LYS A 134 9.74 9.22 5.83
CA LYS A 134 10.17 10.43 6.52
C LYS A 134 9.43 11.60 5.90
N TYR A 135 8.71 12.35 6.72
CA TYR A 135 8.08 13.58 6.26
C TYR A 135 9.19 14.49 5.70
N PHE A 136 9.02 15.00 4.48
CA PHE A 136 10.00 15.73 3.63
C PHE A 136 10.92 14.94 2.71
N SER A 137 11.15 13.63 2.88
CA SER A 137 11.99 12.88 1.93
C SER A 137 11.38 12.83 0.52
N TYR A 138 10.10 13.13 0.38
CA TYR A 138 9.45 13.32 -0.92
C TYR A 138 10.01 14.51 -1.71
N PHE A 139 10.27 15.63 -1.03
CA PHE A 139 10.81 16.84 -1.68
C PHE A 139 12.31 16.76 -1.92
N ASP A 140 13.00 15.90 -1.15
CA ASP A 140 14.44 15.66 -1.25
C ASP A 140 14.73 14.26 -1.78
N ASP A 141 14.48 14.05 -3.07
CA ASP A 141 14.86 12.83 -3.79
C ASP A 141 16.34 12.86 -4.19
N PRO A 142 17.23 12.10 -3.54
CA PRO A 142 18.67 12.17 -3.77
C PRO A 142 19.02 11.81 -5.22
N ILE A 143 19.97 12.53 -5.80
CA ILE A 143 20.38 12.34 -7.20
C ILE A 143 20.84 10.90 -7.48
N SER A 144 21.49 10.23 -6.51
CA SER A 144 21.92 8.84 -6.61
C SER A 144 20.75 7.88 -6.80
N GLU A 145 19.72 7.98 -5.96
CA GLU A 145 18.53 7.14 -6.03
C GLU A 145 17.73 7.44 -7.30
N ARG A 146 17.58 8.73 -7.66
CA ARG A 146 16.95 9.13 -8.92
C ARG A 146 17.62 8.51 -10.15
N LYS A 147 18.95 8.52 -10.20
CA LYS A 147 19.73 7.89 -11.29
C LYS A 147 19.52 6.38 -11.31
N LYS A 148 19.49 5.74 -10.14
CA LYS A 148 19.26 4.30 -10.01
C LYS A 148 17.88 3.90 -10.56
N ARG A 149 16.82 4.62 -10.18
CA ARG A 149 15.45 4.39 -10.68
C ARG A 149 15.35 4.62 -12.19
N LYS A 150 15.88 5.74 -12.71
CA LYS A 150 15.91 6.00 -14.16
C LYS A 150 16.64 4.91 -14.95
N LYS A 151 17.74 4.37 -14.40
CA LYS A 151 18.49 3.28 -15.04
C LYS A 151 17.70 1.97 -15.03
N ALA A 152 16.96 1.68 -13.96
CA ALA A 152 16.10 0.51 -13.87
C ALA A 152 14.92 0.61 -14.85
N GLU A 153 14.26 1.77 -14.91
CA GLU A 153 13.15 2.02 -15.84
C GLU A 153 13.59 1.93 -17.30
N PHE A 154 14.74 2.54 -17.64
CA PHE A 154 15.33 2.43 -18.98
C PHE A 154 15.64 0.97 -19.33
N ARG A 155 16.22 0.21 -18.39
CA ARG A 155 16.52 -1.21 -18.60
C ARG A 155 15.25 -2.04 -18.82
N LYS A 156 14.20 -1.79 -18.04
CA LYS A 156 12.89 -2.45 -18.19
C LYS A 156 12.34 -2.21 -19.60
N LYS A 157 12.20 -0.94 -20.00
CA LYS A 157 11.71 -0.56 -21.34
C LYS A 157 12.54 -1.16 -22.46
N PHE A 158 13.86 -1.12 -22.35
CA PHE A 158 14.75 -1.71 -23.34
C PHE A 158 14.59 -3.22 -23.48
N ILE A 159 14.44 -3.95 -22.36
CA ILE A 159 14.20 -5.40 -22.40
C ILE A 159 12.81 -5.70 -22.97
N GLU A 160 11.79 -4.94 -22.58
CA GLU A 160 10.43 -5.08 -23.11
C GLU A 160 10.37 -4.86 -24.62
N GLU A 161 11.06 -3.82 -25.13
CA GLU A 161 11.21 -3.57 -26.57
C GLU A 161 11.89 -4.74 -27.30
N LEU A 162 12.98 -5.29 -26.74
CA LEU A 162 13.66 -6.45 -27.33
C LEU A 162 12.79 -7.71 -27.37
N ILE A 163 11.93 -7.92 -26.35
CA ILE A 163 10.98 -9.03 -26.32
C ILE A 163 9.89 -8.84 -27.38
N GLN A 164 9.38 -7.61 -27.53
CA GLN A 164 8.39 -7.26 -28.56
C GLN A 164 8.95 -7.43 -29.98
N ASP A 165 10.24 -7.12 -30.18
CA ASP A 165 10.97 -7.34 -31.43
C ASP A 165 11.32 -8.83 -31.67
N GLY A 166 10.94 -9.72 -30.75
CA GLY A 166 11.09 -11.17 -30.87
C GLY A 166 12.50 -11.70 -30.57
N LEU A 167 13.36 -10.90 -29.93
CA LEU A 167 14.79 -11.18 -29.86
C LEU A 167 15.23 -12.14 -28.74
N SER A 168 14.42 -12.46 -27.73
CA SER A 168 14.61 -13.60 -26.81
C SER A 168 13.62 -13.57 -25.63
N PRO A 169 12.74 -14.58 -25.48
CA PRO A 169 11.87 -14.73 -24.31
C PRO A 169 12.64 -14.89 -22.99
N GLU A 170 13.87 -15.37 -23.06
CA GLU A 170 14.78 -15.58 -21.92
C GLU A 170 15.12 -14.28 -21.17
N LEU A 171 14.97 -13.13 -21.82
CA LEU A 171 15.23 -11.83 -21.20
C LEU A 171 14.18 -11.43 -20.15
N GLN A 172 13.02 -12.09 -20.13
CA GLN A 172 11.96 -11.80 -19.16
C GLN A 172 12.44 -11.97 -17.72
N ALA A 173 13.34 -12.93 -17.46
CA ALA A 173 13.93 -13.15 -16.14
C ALA A 173 14.87 -12.02 -15.66
N TYR A 174 15.30 -11.14 -16.58
CA TYR A 174 16.19 -10.02 -16.29
C TYR A 174 15.47 -8.68 -16.21
N ILE A 175 14.14 -8.66 -16.40
CA ILE A 175 13.34 -7.47 -16.19
C ILE A 175 13.46 -7.10 -14.70
N PRO A 176 14.01 -5.91 -14.39
CA PRO A 176 14.07 -5.48 -13.01
C PRO A 176 12.65 -5.32 -12.47
N GLU A 177 12.41 -5.89 -11.28
CA GLU A 177 11.13 -5.71 -10.59
C GLU A 177 10.82 -4.23 -10.39
N GLU A 178 9.57 -3.87 -10.65
CA GLU A 178 9.11 -2.51 -10.50
C GLU A 178 9.05 -2.10 -9.04
N ASP A 179 9.67 -0.98 -8.71
CA ASP A 179 9.59 -0.44 -7.36
C ASP A 179 8.27 0.30 -7.17
N LYS A 180 7.24 -0.41 -6.70
CA LYS A 180 5.92 0.15 -6.38
C LYS A 180 5.97 1.23 -5.28
N LYS A 181 7.06 1.33 -4.50
CA LYS A 181 7.24 2.26 -3.37
C LYS A 181 8.59 2.99 -3.46
N PRO A 182 8.83 3.83 -4.49
CA PRO A 182 10.14 4.44 -4.73
C PRO A 182 10.61 5.39 -3.60
N PHE A 183 9.69 5.87 -2.77
CA PHE A 183 9.95 6.72 -1.61
C PHE A 183 9.62 6.04 -0.27
N GLY A 184 9.42 4.71 -0.29
CA GLY A 184 9.06 3.92 0.89
C GLY A 184 7.56 3.88 1.21
N TYR A 185 6.70 4.47 0.38
CA TYR A 185 5.25 4.49 0.55
C TYR A 185 4.48 4.32 -0.78
N PRO A 186 3.23 3.82 -0.76
CA PRO A 186 2.41 3.62 -1.96
C PRO A 186 1.84 4.93 -2.52
N SER A 187 1.56 4.99 -3.83
CA SER A 187 1.01 6.17 -4.53
C SER A 187 -0.26 6.72 -3.89
N GLN A 188 -1.15 5.83 -3.45
CA GLN A 188 -2.41 6.12 -2.74
C GLN A 188 -2.24 7.08 -1.56
N PHE A 189 -1.11 6.95 -0.86
CA PHE A 189 -0.81 7.74 0.31
C PHE A 189 -0.83 9.25 0.02
N LEU A 190 -0.52 9.67 -1.22
CA LEU A 190 -0.50 11.09 -1.61
C LEU A 190 -1.86 11.77 -1.50
N TRP A 191 -2.94 11.00 -1.57
CA TRP A 191 -4.32 11.48 -1.58
C TRP A 191 -5.06 11.22 -0.27
N GLN A 192 -4.34 10.75 0.73
CA GLN A 192 -4.88 10.40 2.03
C GLN A 192 -4.90 11.62 2.97
N VAL A 193 -6.06 11.89 3.55
CA VAL A 193 -6.24 12.86 4.63
C VAL A 193 -6.47 12.09 5.91
N ASP A 194 -5.63 12.29 6.93
CA ASP A 194 -5.79 11.64 8.22
C ASP A 194 -5.90 12.68 9.36
N LEU A 195 -6.61 12.30 10.41
CA LEU A 195 -6.74 12.97 11.69
C LEU A 195 -6.29 12.02 12.79
N PHE A 196 -5.46 12.50 13.71
CA PHE A 196 -4.93 11.72 14.82
C PHE A 196 -5.11 12.47 16.14
N LEU A 197 -5.51 11.75 17.18
CA LEU A 197 -5.66 12.31 18.53
C LEU A 197 -5.45 11.21 19.59
N GLY A 198 -4.65 11.46 20.61
CA GLY A 198 -4.52 10.55 21.75
C GLY A 198 -3.76 11.14 22.95
N ILE A 199 -3.95 10.53 24.11
CA ILE A 199 -3.25 10.89 25.38
C ILE A 199 -2.57 9.65 26.01
N TYR A 200 -2.96 8.44 25.59
CA TYR A 200 -2.25 7.19 25.84
C TYR A 200 -2.83 6.12 24.90
N GLY A 201 -4.16 6.06 24.85
CA GLY A 201 -4.89 5.57 23.69
C GLY A 201 -5.19 6.72 22.75
N GLY A 202 -5.19 6.42 21.46
CA GLY A 202 -5.54 7.35 20.42
C GLY A 202 -6.52 6.77 19.42
N ALA A 203 -7.22 7.68 18.75
CA ALA A 203 -8.01 7.36 17.58
C ALA A 203 -7.36 7.99 16.35
N ARG A 204 -7.44 7.26 15.25
CA ARG A 204 -7.06 7.71 13.92
C ARG A 204 -8.28 7.57 13.02
N ALA A 205 -8.57 8.62 12.26
CA ALA A 205 -9.59 8.59 11.23
C ALA A 205 -9.02 9.21 9.96
N GLY A 206 -9.32 8.64 8.80
CA GLY A 206 -8.76 9.06 7.54
C GLY A 206 -9.66 8.78 6.37
N PHE A 207 -9.37 9.47 5.27
CA PHE A 207 -10.11 9.42 4.03
C PHE A 207 -9.14 9.49 2.84
N ASN A 208 -9.27 8.59 1.89
CA ASN A 208 -8.48 8.58 0.67
C ASN A 208 -9.29 9.11 -0.52
N LEU A 209 -8.89 10.29 -1.01
CA LEU A 209 -9.59 10.98 -2.10
C LEU A 209 -9.44 10.26 -3.44
N ALA A 210 -8.30 9.62 -3.70
CA ALA A 210 -8.07 8.92 -4.96
C ALA A 210 -8.91 7.65 -5.04
N GLU A 211 -8.96 6.87 -3.97
CA GLU A 211 -9.84 5.68 -3.87
C GLU A 211 -11.31 6.05 -3.97
N CYS A 212 -11.70 7.20 -3.40
CA CYS A 212 -13.08 7.68 -3.56
C CYS A 212 -13.38 8.06 -5.01
N ALA A 213 -12.43 8.67 -5.72
CA ALA A 213 -12.57 8.99 -7.13
C ALA A 213 -12.66 7.72 -7.99
N ASP A 214 -11.80 6.73 -7.71
CA ASP A 214 -11.86 5.43 -8.36
C ASP A 214 -13.18 4.73 -8.07
N PHE A 215 -13.62 4.70 -6.81
CA PHE A 215 -14.94 4.22 -6.46
C PHE A 215 -16.08 5.02 -7.13
N LEU A 216 -15.92 6.28 -7.52
CA LEU A 216 -16.97 6.98 -8.27
C LEU A 216 -16.92 6.68 -9.77
N VAL A 217 -15.74 6.45 -10.34
CA VAL A 217 -15.50 6.30 -11.78
C VAL A 217 -15.36 4.84 -12.21
N GLY A 218 -15.20 3.89 -11.29
CA GLY A 218 -14.92 2.48 -11.54
C GLY A 218 -16.03 1.71 -12.26
N PHE A 219 -17.20 2.32 -12.50
CA PHE A 219 -18.15 1.83 -13.52
C PHE A 219 -17.55 1.85 -14.94
N THR A 220 -16.47 2.59 -15.15
CA THR A 220 -15.71 2.69 -16.41
C THR A 220 -14.55 1.70 -16.50
N THR A 221 -14.35 0.82 -15.52
CA THR A 221 -13.23 -0.16 -15.44
C THR A 221 -11.84 0.48 -15.45
N LEU A 222 -11.75 1.78 -15.18
CA LEU A 222 -10.50 2.51 -15.10
C LEU A 222 -10.01 2.45 -13.65
N ASP A 223 -8.97 1.66 -13.40
CA ASP A 223 -8.22 1.63 -12.13
C ASP A 223 -7.13 2.71 -12.20
N MET A 224 -7.24 3.75 -11.37
CA MET A 224 -6.29 4.87 -11.39
C MET A 224 -5.03 4.57 -10.56
N LEU A 225 -5.10 3.60 -9.65
CA LEU A 225 -4.10 3.37 -8.62
C LEU A 225 -3.33 2.06 -8.83
N ASP A 226 -3.80 1.20 -9.75
CA ASP A 226 -3.22 -0.09 -10.15
C ASP A 226 -2.84 -0.94 -8.91
N ASP A 227 -3.62 -0.84 -7.84
CA ASP A 227 -3.33 -1.49 -6.56
C ASP A 227 -4.15 -2.76 -6.32
N ASP A 228 -5.14 -3.01 -7.18
CA ASP A 228 -5.89 -4.26 -7.24
C ASP A 228 -4.96 -5.39 -7.72
N ILE A 229 -4.18 -5.93 -6.79
CA ILE A 229 -3.54 -7.22 -6.98
C ILE A 229 -4.67 -8.24 -7.06
N ALA A 230 -4.78 -8.94 -8.19
CA ALA A 230 -5.57 -10.16 -8.28
C ALA A 230 -5.03 -11.08 -7.19
N SER A 231 -5.83 -11.32 -6.15
CA SER A 231 -5.50 -12.33 -5.15
C SER A 231 -5.36 -13.64 -5.90
N ASP A 232 -4.12 -14.08 -6.12
CA ASP A 232 -3.84 -15.43 -6.57
C ASP A 232 -4.24 -16.35 -5.41
N ASP A 233 -5.53 -16.66 -5.33
CA ASP A 233 -6.05 -17.81 -4.61
C ASP A 233 -5.61 -19.08 -5.36
N THR A 234 -4.30 -19.32 -5.40
CA THR A 234 -3.68 -20.59 -5.74
C THR A 234 -2.84 -21.07 -4.57
N SER A 235 -3.50 -21.21 -3.42
CA SER A 235 -3.03 -22.06 -2.32
C SER A 235 -4.13 -23.02 -1.90
N ALA A 236 -4.39 -24.01 -2.75
CA ALA A 236 -5.05 -25.27 -2.40
C ALA A 236 -4.74 -26.33 -3.49
N GLU A 237 -3.54 -26.91 -3.44
CA GLU A 237 -3.36 -28.35 -3.67
C GLU A 237 -3.36 -29.06 -2.31
#